data_AF-A0A7C3K1L3-F1
#
_entry.id   AF-A0A7C3K1L3-F1
#
_cell.length_a   1.000
_cell.length_b   1.000
_cell.length_c   1.000
_cell.angle_alpha   90.00
_cell.angle_beta   90.00
_cell.angle_gamma   90.00
#
_symmetry.space_group_name_H-M   'P 1'
#
loop_
_entity.id
_entity.type
_entity.pdbx_description
1 polymer ?
#
loop_
_entity_poly.entity_id
_entity_poly.type
_entity_poly.pdbx_seq_one_letter_code
_entity_poly.pdbx_strand_id
1 'polypeptide(L)' 'MWLRMSRILENICTYSFINKEKYHFNLYHYVIMTKHVYLVIEPSEGGGVLSEIMKGINLSYGRHYKRKYSHTGHFWQDR' A
#
# COMPACT_ATOMS: atom_id res chain seq x y z
N MET A 1 10.38 19.31 5.29
CA MET A 1 10.25 17.86 5.50
C MET A 1 8.79 17.37 5.60
N TRP A 2 7.82 18.22 5.96
CA TRP A 2 6.39 17.86 6.06
C TRP A 2 5.57 17.93 4.75
N LEU A 3 6.01 18.72 3.76
CA LEU A 3 5.30 18.87 2.47
C LEU A 3 5.41 17.65 1.52
N ARG A 4 6.29 16.67 1.83
CA ARG A 4 6.51 15.48 0.98
C ARG A 4 5.59 14.31 1.35
N MET A 5 4.91 14.37 2.50
CA MET A 5 3.97 13.35 2.97
C MET A 5 2.58 13.48 2.32
N SER A 6 2.04 14.69 2.09
CA SER A 6 0.63 14.86 1.71
C SER A 6 0.25 14.21 0.39
N ARG A 7 1.07 14.32 -0.67
CA ARG A 7 0.79 13.71 -1.99
C ARG A 7 1.01 12.20 -2.05
N ILE A 8 1.57 11.58 -1.00
CA ILE A 8 1.64 10.12 -0.89
C ILE A 8 0.32 9.57 -0.33
N LEU A 9 -0.32 10.31 0.59
CA LEU A 9 -1.56 9.94 1.26
C LEU A 9 -2.74 9.78 0.26
N GLU A 10 -2.88 10.72 -0.68
CA GLU A 10 -3.94 10.68 -1.72
C GLU A 10 -3.88 9.40 -2.56
N ASN A 11 -2.67 8.92 -2.88
CA ASN A 11 -2.49 7.81 -3.79
C ASN A 11 -2.68 6.46 -3.10
N ILE A 12 -2.26 6.31 -1.84
CA ILE A 12 -2.50 5.06 -1.10
C ILE A 12 -3.99 4.84 -0.88
N CYS A 13 -4.77 5.90 -0.65
CA CYS A 13 -6.22 5.77 -0.50
C CYS A 13 -6.87 5.18 -1.76
N THR A 14 -6.44 5.61 -2.95
CA THR A 14 -6.92 5.05 -4.23
C THR A 14 -6.52 3.58 -4.42
N TYR A 15 -5.30 3.18 -4.08
CA TYR A 15 -4.88 1.77 -4.21
C TYR A 15 -5.50 0.87 -3.14
N SER A 16 -5.67 1.39 -1.93
CA SER A 16 -6.43 0.71 -0.88
C SER A 16 -7.86 0.51 -1.33
N PHE A 17 -8.49 1.45 -2.02
CA PHE A 17 -9.83 1.29 -2.58
C PHE A 17 -9.91 0.15 -3.60
N ILE A 18 -9.01 0.11 -4.60
CA ILE A 18 -8.98 -0.96 -5.61
C ILE A 18 -8.76 -2.34 -4.98
N ASN A 19 -7.87 -2.43 -3.99
CA ASN A 19 -7.63 -3.70 -3.29
C ASN A 19 -8.81 -4.06 -2.36
N LYS A 20 -9.51 -3.08 -1.78
CA LYS A 20 -10.70 -3.31 -0.94
C LYS A 20 -11.83 -3.93 -1.74
N GLU A 21 -12.06 -3.50 -2.97
CA GLU A 21 -13.05 -4.13 -3.87
C GLU A 21 -12.67 -5.56 -4.22
N LYS A 22 -11.38 -5.83 -4.42
CA LYS A 22 -10.90 -7.15 -4.84
C LYS A 22 -10.81 -8.18 -3.70
N TYR A 23 -10.42 -7.75 -2.51
CA TYR A 23 -10.08 -8.63 -1.40
C TYR A 23 -10.97 -8.45 -0.16
N HIS A 24 -11.92 -7.51 -0.19
CA HIS A 24 -12.88 -7.28 0.89
C HIS A 24 -12.23 -7.23 2.28
N PHE A 25 -11.51 -6.16 2.58
CA PHE A 25 -10.87 -5.97 3.89
C PHE A 25 -11.10 -4.56 4.45
N ASN A 26 -11.03 -4.46 5.77
CA ASN A 26 -11.09 -3.20 6.49
C ASN A 26 -9.67 -2.67 6.69
N LEU A 27 -9.46 -1.39 6.37
CA LEU A 27 -8.22 -0.66 6.64
C LEU A 27 -8.56 0.45 7.63
N TYR A 28 -8.09 0.32 8.86
CA TYR A 28 -8.40 1.25 9.93
C TYR A 28 -7.39 2.39 10.00
N HIS A 29 -6.10 2.06 9.93
CA HIS A 29 -5.01 3.03 10.06
C HIS A 29 -3.86 2.69 9.11
N TYR A 30 -3.16 3.73 8.67
CA TYR A 30 -1.92 3.58 7.91
C TYR A 30 -0.94 4.71 8.24
N VAL A 31 0.34 4.37 8.29
CA VAL A 31 1.44 5.33 8.42
C VAL A 31 2.52 4.94 7.42
N ILE A 32 2.90 5.88 6.56
CA ILE A 32 3.95 5.69 5.56
C ILE A 32 5.10 6.58 5.95
N MET A 33 6.22 5.96 6.29
CA MET A 33 7.49 6.63 6.50
C MET A 33 8.43 6.32 5.35
N THR A 34 9.57 6.99 5.33
CA THR A 34 10.58 6.88 4.27
C THR A 34 11.11 5.45 4.08
N LYS A 35 11.10 4.63 5.14
CA LYS A 35 11.63 3.25 5.12
C LYS A 35 10.65 2.17 5.57
N HIS A 36 9.55 2.56 6.20
CA HIS A 36 8.61 1.63 6.84
C HIS A 36 7.18 2.03 6.55
N VAL A 37 6.32 1.04 6.37
CA VAL A 37 4.88 1.23 6.25
C VAL A 37 4.22 0.44 7.38
N TYR A 38 3.38 1.10 8.17
CA TYR A 38 2.54 0.46 9.17
C TYR A 38 1.09 0.50 8.68
N LEU A 39 0.42 -0.66 8.68
CA LEU A 39 -0.97 -0.81 8.26
C LEU A 39 -1.71 -1.57 9.36
N VAL A 40 -2.89 -1.08 9.72
CA VAL A 40 -3.84 -1.79 10.59
C VAL A 40 -4.99 -2.26 9.71
N ILE A 41 -4.97 -3.56 9.41
CA ILE A 41 -5.89 -4.21 8.47
C ILE A 41 -6.62 -5.32 9.19
N GLU A 42 -7.91 -5.45 8.92
CA GLU A 42 -8.73 -6.60 9.28
C GLU A 42 -9.26 -7.24 7.98
N PRO A 43 -8.86 -8.48 7.67
CA PRO A 43 -9.50 -9.25 6.59
C PRO A 43 -10.96 -9.56 6.93
N SER A 44 -11.88 -9.40 5.98
CA SER A 44 -13.29 -9.75 6.22
C SER A 44 -13.52 -11.25 6.04
N GLU A 45 -14.55 -11.77 6.70
CA GLU A 45 -14.99 -13.16 6.53
C GLU A 45 -15.48 -13.39 5.08
N GLY A 46 -14.87 -14.36 4.38
CA GLY A 46 -15.09 -14.57 2.93
C GLY A 46 -14.28 -13.66 1.99
N GLY A 47 -13.44 -12.77 2.54
CA GLY A 47 -12.49 -11.96 1.79
C GLY A 47 -11.17 -12.67 1.48
N GLY A 48 -10.22 -11.92 0.92
CA GLY A 48 -8.87 -12.41 0.63
C GLY A 48 -8.05 -12.66 1.89
N VAL A 49 -7.15 -13.64 1.83
CA VAL A 49 -6.20 -13.90 2.92
C VAL A 49 -5.24 -12.72 3.08
N LEU A 50 -4.77 -12.46 4.32
CA LEU A 50 -3.91 -11.33 4.65
C LEU A 50 -2.68 -11.23 3.72
N SER A 51 -2.07 -12.36 3.35
CA SER A 51 -0.91 -12.40 2.46
C SER A 51 -1.22 -11.86 1.05
N GLU A 52 -2.40 -12.14 0.52
CA GLU A 52 -2.84 -11.66 -0.79
C GLU A 52 -3.16 -10.16 -0.77
N ILE A 53 -3.81 -9.70 0.31
CA ILE A 53 -4.08 -8.28 0.56
C ILE A 53 -2.75 -7.52 0.61
N MET A 54 -1.80 -7.99 1.42
CA MET A 54 -0.48 -7.37 1.56
C MET A 54 0.30 -7.38 0.24
N LYS A 55 0.25 -8.48 -0.52
CA LYS A 55 0.88 -8.57 -1.85
C LYS A 55 0.27 -7.55 -2.82
N GLY A 56 -1.04 -7.40 -2.84
CA GLY A 56 -1.75 -6.42 -3.68
C GLY A 56 -1.38 -4.98 -3.33
N ILE A 57 -1.34 -4.65 -2.04
CA ILE A 57 -0.94 -3.33 -1.54
C ILE A 57 0.52 -3.04 -1.91
N ASN A 58 1.44 -3.97 -1.64
CA ASN A 58 2.87 -3.81 -1.90
C ASN A 58 3.19 -3.64 -3.39
N LEU A 59 2.51 -4.41 -4.26
CA LEU A 59 2.69 -4.33 -5.71
C LEU A 59 2.19 -3.00 -6.26
N SER A 60 0.99 -2.58 -5.86
CA SER A 60 0.39 -1.31 -6.25
C SER A 60 1.26 -0.11 -5.82
N TYR A 61 1.71 -0.12 -4.57
CA TYR A 61 2.59 0.93 -4.05
C TYR A 61 3.96 0.95 -4.77
N GLY A 62 4.60 -0.21 -4.96
CA GLY A 62 5.86 -0.30 -5.69
C GLY A 62 5.75 0.18 -7.14
N ARG A 63 4.66 -0.16 -7.85
CA ARG A 63 4.39 0.34 -9.21
C ARG A 63 4.18 1.85 -9.25
N HIS A 64 3.45 2.41 -8.28
CA HIS A 64 3.28 3.86 -8.17
C HIS A 64 4.61 4.56 -7.93
N TYR A 65 5.39 4.07 -6.96
CA TYR A 65 6.70 4.63 -6.63
C TYR A 65 7.65 4.62 -7.83
N LYS A 66 7.75 3.47 -8.54
CA LYS A 66 8.57 3.36 -9.75
C LYS A 66 8.15 4.36 -10.82
N ARG A 67 6.84 4.51 -11.08
CA ARG A 67 6.32 5.49 -12.06
C ARG A 67 6.60 6.94 -11.66
N LYS A 68 6.48 7.26 -10.37
CA LYS A 68 6.62 8.63 -9.86
C LYS A 68 8.07 9.09 -9.76
N TYR A 69 8.98 8.19 -9.40
CA TYR A 69 10.38 8.51 -9.14
C TYR A 69 11.34 7.90 -10.19
N SER A 70 10.81 7.35 -11.28
CA SER A 70 11.56 6.66 -12.35
C SER A 70 12.60 5.67 -11.82
N HIS A 71 12.27 5.01 -10.70
CA HIS A 71 13.22 4.14 -9.99
C HIS A 71 13.35 2.80 -10.70
N THR A 72 14.59 2.40 -11.01
CA THR A 72 14.95 1.10 -11.58
C THR A 72 15.59 0.21 -10.51
N GLY A 73 15.10 -1.03 -10.36
CA GLY A 73 15.56 -1.99 -9.32
C GLY A 73 14.46 -2.62 -8.47
N HIS A 74 14.86 -3.44 -7.49
CA HIS A 74 13.96 -4.01 -6.47
C HIS A 74 13.57 -2.93 -5.46
N PHE A 75 12.30 -2.57 -5.44
CA PHE A 75 11.78 -1.54 -4.54
C PHE A 75 11.68 -2.05 -3.09
N TRP A 76 11.24 -3.29 -2.93
CA TRP A 76 11.22 -4.00 -1.65
C TRP A 76 12.52 -4.79 -1.53
N GLN A 77 13.35 -4.47 -0.53
CA GLN A 77 14.60 -5.19 -0.25
C GLN A 77 14.29 -6.55 0.38
N ASP A 78 13.94 -7.53 -0.45
CA ASP A 78 13.72 -8.94 -0.09
C ASP A 78 12.76 -9.17 1.11
N ARG A 79 11.63 -8.44 1.13
CA ARG A 79 10.52 -8.66 2.07
C ARG A 79 9.20 -8.85 1.34
#